data_AF-A0A8J2MXY7-F1
#
_entry.id   AF-A0A8J2MXY7-F1
#
_cell.length_a   1.000
_cell.length_b   1.000
_cell.length_c   1.000
_cell.angle_alpha   90.00
_cell.angle_beta   90.00
_cell.angle_gamma   90.00
#
_symmetry.space_group_name_H-M   'P 1'
#
loop_
_entity.id
_entity.type
_entity.pdbx_description
1 polymer ?
#
loop_
_entity_poly.entity_id
_entity_poly.type
_entity_poly.pdbx_seq_one_letter_code
_entity_poly.pdbx_strand_id
1 'polypeptide(L)'
;MYVWKMQHRLDCKPEKIIMSSKTALAEHHFSEDGNLFQFGNAEIMDTEKNFIKMNLSEMIFIKALNCVNFRTDTQGLSSIYSDLINILKKSLE
;
A
#
# COMPACT_ATOMS: atom_id res chain seq x y z
N MET A 1 3.64 1.11 13.82
CA MET A 1 2.29 0.50 13.85
C MET A 1 1.20 1.33 14.56
N TYR A 2 1.35 2.66 14.71
CA TYR A 2 0.29 3.53 15.29
C TYR A 2 -0.35 4.48 14.27
N VAL A 3 0.37 4.86 13.22
CA VAL A 3 -0.07 5.86 12.23
C VAL A 3 -1.16 5.29 11.31
N TRP A 4 -0.99 4.05 10.83
CA TRP A 4 -1.93 3.39 9.92
C TRP A 4 -3.33 3.17 10.50
N LYS A 5 -3.45 2.84 11.80
CA LYS A 5 -4.76 2.66 12.46
C LYS A 5 -5.55 3.96 12.60
N MET A 6 -4.87 5.09 12.80
CA MET A 6 -5.53 6.40 12.90
C MET A 6 -6.00 6.91 11.55
N GLN A 7 -5.18 6.73 10.50
CA GLN A 7 -5.53 7.08 9.13
C GLN A 7 -6.73 6.24 8.64
N HIS A 8 -6.72 4.93 8.89
CA HIS A 8 -7.79 4.00 8.56
C HIS A 8 -9.17 4.40 9.13
N ARG A 9 -9.22 4.87 10.38
CA ARG A 9 -10.47 5.33 11.01
C ARG A 9 -11.01 6.62 10.40
N LEU A 10 -10.16 7.41 9.75
CA LEU A 10 -10.54 8.64 9.07
C LEU A 10 -10.99 8.35 7.65
N ASP A 11 -10.32 7.44 6.93
CA ASP A 11 -10.59 7.11 5.53
C ASP A 11 -11.89 6.30 5.31
N CYS A 12 -12.44 5.68 6.35
CA CYS A 12 -13.72 4.94 6.28
C CYS A 12 -14.95 5.77 6.71
N LYS A 13 -14.78 7.07 6.99
CA LYS A 13 -15.91 7.96 7.35
C LYS A 13 -16.73 8.36 6.12
N PRO A 14 -18.00 8.75 6.30
CA PRO A 14 -18.81 9.28 5.21
C PRO A 14 -18.13 10.47 4.49
N GLU A 15 -18.34 10.58 3.19
CA GLU A 15 -17.80 11.62 2.28
C GLU A 15 -18.01 13.06 2.79
N LYS A 16 -19.05 13.30 3.60
CA LYS A 16 -19.29 14.61 4.23
C LYS A 16 -18.24 15.00 5.28
N ILE A 17 -17.44 14.03 5.76
CA ILE A 17 -16.39 14.19 6.77
C ILE A 17 -15.00 14.07 6.13
N ILE A 18 -14.86 13.20 5.13
CA ILE A 18 -13.65 13.05 4.33
C ILE A 18 -13.78 13.97 3.13
N MET A 19 -13.10 15.13 3.14
CA MET A 19 -13.06 15.94 1.94
C MET A 19 -12.47 15.08 0.80
N SER A 20 -13.28 14.74 -0.20
CA SER A 20 -12.90 13.90 -1.35
C SER A 20 -11.65 14.42 -2.08
N SER A 21 -11.35 15.71 -1.93
CA SER A 21 -10.16 16.37 -2.47
C SER A 21 -8.88 16.25 -1.63
N LYS A 22 -8.89 15.58 -0.47
CA LYS A 22 -7.74 15.62 0.46
C LYS A 22 -6.74 14.47 0.34
N THR A 23 -7.14 13.28 -0.13
CA THR A 23 -6.20 12.16 -0.25
C THR A 23 -6.54 11.31 -1.47
N ALA A 24 -5.50 10.82 -2.15
CA ALA A 24 -5.65 9.89 -3.28
C ALA A 24 -6.41 8.61 -2.88
N LEU A 25 -6.31 8.20 -1.62
CA LEU A 25 -7.06 7.08 -1.04
C LEU A 25 -8.57 7.37 -0.97
N ALA A 26 -8.97 8.57 -0.56
CA ALA A 26 -10.37 8.96 -0.53
C ALA A 26 -10.94 9.09 -1.94
N GLU A 27 -10.20 9.74 -2.85
CA GLU A 27 -10.59 9.87 -4.25
C GLU A 27 -10.84 8.51 -4.91
N HIS A 28 -9.94 7.54 -4.71
CA HIS A 28 -10.08 6.20 -5.28
C HIS A 28 -11.17 5.35 -4.60
N HIS A 29 -11.47 5.62 -3.32
CA HIS A 29 -12.55 4.92 -2.60
C HIS A 29 -13.93 5.39 -3.03
N PHE A 30 -14.05 6.68 -3.37
CA PHE A 30 -15.30 7.33 -3.75
C PHE A 30 -15.46 7.51 -5.27
N SER A 31 -14.47 7.13 -6.09
CA SER A 31 -14.60 7.17 -7.55
C SER A 31 -15.66 6.19 -8.06
N GLU A 32 -16.28 6.52 -9.20
CA GLU A 32 -17.33 5.72 -9.84
C GLU A 32 -16.84 4.33 -10.30
N ASP A 33 -15.54 4.06 -10.20
CA ASP A 33 -14.91 2.79 -10.60
C ASP A 33 -15.23 1.63 -9.64
N GLY A 34 -15.86 1.91 -8.49
CA GLY A 34 -16.38 0.87 -7.59
C GLY A 34 -15.30 0.13 -6.79
N ASN A 35 -14.11 0.71 -6.64
CA ASN A 35 -13.02 0.12 -5.89
C ASN A 35 -13.28 0.18 -4.37
N LEU A 36 -13.99 -0.84 -3.87
CA LEU A 36 -14.21 -1.04 -2.44
C LEU A 36 -12.96 -1.63 -1.79
N PHE A 37 -12.49 -0.99 -0.72
CA PHE A 37 -11.43 -1.59 0.10
C PHE A 37 -11.94 -2.87 0.78
N GLN A 38 -11.29 -4.01 0.51
CA GLN A 38 -11.64 -5.31 1.09
C GLN A 38 -10.94 -5.55 2.42
N PHE A 39 -11.20 -4.70 3.42
CA PHE A 39 -10.55 -4.82 4.74
C PHE A 39 -10.89 -6.11 5.49
N GLY A 40 -12.05 -6.71 5.20
CA GLY A 40 -12.46 -8.01 5.76
C GLY A 40 -11.62 -9.20 5.26
N ASN A 41 -10.83 -8.99 4.20
CA ASN A 41 -9.94 -10.00 3.62
C ASN A 41 -8.46 -9.63 3.80
N ALA A 42 -8.14 -8.81 4.80
CA ALA A 42 -6.76 -8.46 5.10
C ALA A 42 -6.05 -9.63 5.83
N GLU A 43 -5.02 -10.18 5.21
CA GLU A 43 -4.16 -11.21 5.78
C GLU A 43 -2.79 -10.62 6.15
N ILE A 44 -2.22 -11.06 7.28
CA ILE A 44 -0.84 -10.73 7.63
C ILE A 44 0.07 -11.69 6.84
N MET A 45 0.69 -11.18 5.78
CA MET A 45 1.57 -11.99 4.92
C MET A 45 2.92 -12.30 5.57
N ASP A 46 3.46 -11.39 6.39
CA ASP A 46 4.75 -11.58 7.05
C ASP A 46 4.90 -10.65 8.27
N THR A 47 5.85 -10.95 9.16
CA THR A 47 6.23 -10.11 10.29
C THR A 47 7.75 -9.95 10.37
N GLU A 48 8.23 -8.72 10.47
CA GLU A 48 9.66 -8.43 10.60
C GLU A 48 9.89 -7.49 11.79
N LYS A 49 10.85 -7.86 12.65
CA LYS A 49 11.21 -7.08 13.84
C LYS A 49 12.18 -5.96 13.52
N ASN A 50 13.00 -6.13 12.48
CA ASN A 50 13.95 -5.12 12.03
C ASN A 50 13.27 -4.13 11.07
N PHE A 51 13.17 -2.87 11.49
CA PHE A 51 12.50 -1.82 10.71
C PHE A 51 13.09 -1.63 9.30
N ILE A 52 14.41 -1.73 9.14
CA ILE A 52 15.06 -1.53 7.83
C ILE A 52 14.68 -2.66 6.88
N LYS A 53 14.72 -3.91 7.36
CA LYS A 53 14.31 -5.08 6.56
C LYS A 53 12.84 -5.00 6.20
N MET A 54 11.99 -4.62 7.14
CA MET A 54 10.55 -4.44 6.92
C MET A 54 10.29 -3.42 5.80
N ASN A 55 10.93 -2.25 5.88
CA ASN A 55 10.78 -1.21 4.87
C ASN A 55 11.29 -1.67 3.49
N LEU A 56 12.44 -2.34 3.44
CA LEU A 56 12.98 -2.88 2.19
C LEU A 56 12.03 -3.92 1.56
N SER A 57 11.52 -4.86 2.36
CA SER A 57 10.55 -5.87 1.90
C SER A 57 9.27 -5.23 1.38
N GLU A 58 8.75 -4.22 2.09
CA GLU A 58 7.57 -3.45 1.68
C GLU A 58 7.80 -2.75 0.32
N MET A 59 8.94 -2.08 0.14
CA MET A 59 9.31 -1.43 -1.12
C MET A 59 9.41 -2.41 -2.30
N ILE A 60 10.02 -3.59 -2.07
CA ILE A 60 10.14 -4.65 -3.09
C ILE A 60 8.75 -5.15 -3.48
N PHE A 61 7.89 -5.41 -2.49
CA PHE A 61 6.55 -5.92 -2.70
C PHE A 61 5.66 -4.93 -3.46
N ILE A 62 5.65 -3.65 -3.07
CA ILE A 62 4.94 -2.58 -3.77
C ILE A 62 5.37 -2.51 -5.24
N LYS A 63 6.68 -2.58 -5.51
CA LYS A 63 7.24 -2.47 -6.87
C LYS A 63 7.00 -3.72 -7.71
N ALA A 64 6.86 -4.89 -7.08
CA ALA A 64 6.48 -6.13 -7.73
C ALA A 64 5.00 -6.12 -8.13
N LEU A 65 4.10 -5.83 -7.20
CA LEU A 65 2.65 -5.92 -7.44
C LEU A 65 2.01 -4.65 -7.97
N ASN A 66 2.78 -3.57 -8.12
CA ASN A 66 2.29 -2.25 -8.51
C ASN A 66 1.10 -1.79 -7.63
N CYS A 67 1.20 -2.05 -6.33
CA CYS A 67 0.15 -1.72 -5.37
C CYS A 67 -0.08 -0.21 -5.26
N VAL A 68 -1.28 0.18 -4.85
CA VAL A 68 -1.66 1.56 -4.57
C VAL A 68 -0.94 2.06 -3.30
N ASN A 69 0.30 2.48 -3.45
CA ASN A 69 1.08 3.23 -2.46
C ASN A 69 1.75 4.43 -3.17
N PHE A 70 2.24 5.41 -2.42
CA PHE A 70 2.85 6.58 -3.05
C PHE A 70 4.12 6.16 -3.80
N ARG A 71 4.32 6.66 -5.03
CA ARG A 71 5.55 6.37 -5.81
C ARG A 71 6.83 6.72 -5.03
N THR A 72 6.75 7.69 -4.13
CA THR A 72 7.81 8.09 -3.21
C THR A 72 8.24 6.98 -2.27
N ASP A 73 7.35 6.05 -1.92
CA ASP A 73 7.62 4.96 -0.98
C ASP A 73 8.68 3.99 -1.52
N THR A 74 8.85 3.91 -2.85
CA THR A 74 9.87 3.05 -3.49
C THR A 74 11.11 3.79 -3.99
N GLN A 75 11.17 5.12 -3.79
CA GLN A 75 12.14 6.00 -4.45
C GLN A 75 13.59 5.77 -3.98
N GLY A 76 13.78 5.24 -2.78
CA GLY A 76 15.09 4.84 -2.24
C GLY A 76 15.54 3.42 -2.58
N LEU A 77 14.75 2.64 -3.34
CA LEU A 77 15.07 1.24 -3.60
C LEU A 77 16.14 1.13 -4.69
N SER A 78 17.30 0.59 -4.30
CA SER A 78 18.42 0.35 -5.21
C SER A 78 18.04 -0.56 -6.37
N SER A 79 18.62 -0.30 -7.55
CA SER A 79 18.41 -1.10 -8.76
C SER A 79 18.97 -2.53 -8.65
N ILE A 80 19.81 -2.82 -7.65
CA ILE A 80 20.33 -4.18 -7.41
C ILE A 80 19.22 -5.20 -7.14
N TYR A 81 18.04 -4.75 -6.69
CA TYR A 81 16.88 -5.60 -6.41
C TYR A 81 15.99 -5.86 -7.63
N SER A 82 16.35 -5.36 -8.82
CA SER A 82 15.51 -5.47 -10.03
C SER A 82 15.23 -6.91 -10.42
N ASP A 83 16.23 -7.80 -10.33
CA ASP A 83 16.06 -9.21 -10.65
C ASP A 83 15.10 -9.90 -9.67
N LEU A 84 15.24 -9.61 -8.37
CA LEU A 84 14.35 -10.12 -7.34
C LEU A 84 12.90 -9.66 -7.56
N ILE A 85 12.70 -8.39 -7.90
CA ILE A 85 11.37 -7.84 -8.21
C ILE A 85 10.75 -8.57 -9.41
N ASN A 86 11.54 -8.83 -10.45
CA ASN A 86 11.06 -9.53 -11.65
C ASN A 86 10.72 -11.00 -11.37
N ILE A 87 11.47 -11.68 -10.49
CA ILE A 87 11.16 -13.04 -10.04
C ILE A 87 9.83 -13.05 -9.27
N LEU A 88 9.66 -12.13 -8.32
CA LEU A 88 8.44 -12.03 -7.52
C LEU A 88 7.20 -11.73 -8.36
N LYS A 89 7.31 -10.83 -9.35
CA LYS A 89 6.23 -10.57 -10.32
C LYS A 89 5.72 -11.86 -10.98
N LYS A 90 6.64 -12.67 -11.50
CA LYS A 90 6.31 -13.93 -12.18
C LYS A 90 5.72 -14.99 -11.25
N SER A 91 6.05 -14.97 -9.95
CA SER A 91 5.50 -15.92 -8.99
C SER A 91 4.10 -15.58 -8.49
N LEU A 92 3.64 -14.35 -8.74
CA LEU A 92 2.36 -13.81 -8.28
C LEU A 92 1.33 -13.66 -9.43
N GLU A 93 1.75 -13.95 -10.67
CA GLU A 93 0.88 -14.16 -11.86
C GLU A 93 0.38 -15.60 -11.93
#